data_AF-A0A7C3IVL6-F1
#
_entry.id   AF-A0A7C3IVL6-F1
#
_cell.length_a   1.000
_cell.length_b   1.000
_cell.length_c   1.000
_cell.angle_alpha   90.00
_cell.angle_beta   90.00
_cell.angle_gamma   90.00
#
_symmetry.space_group_name_H-M   'P 1'
#
loop_
_entity.id
_entity.type
_entity.pdbx_description
1 polymer ?
#
loop_
_entity_poly.entity_id
_entity_poly.type
_entity_poly.pdbx_seq_one_letter_code
_entity_poly.pdbx_strand_id
1 'polypeptide(L)'
;MKANNGILKERIFITLFFVFILSIIIISFIRISSSTTDENQWMDLPSAYYLTQDVNAESVNNNDTSEPKFIPAFNLIIRVNEVLPDNLSHFESIIKNSNGELLEFTILDIKKFKLAKYNVNKKDFDLSKVRLIDSAVIIRFIHKDGASDRAGLKVGDIITSINNRKFSNSMDADKIIRDGEIGKTLDYNIIRDGKEIEIKVFLAKYGVNFEYLLIIITGLAYIVLGFFISFNKPQIKAAIFYWFIFDDGGIFNCQWLIYF
;
A
#
# COMPACT_ATOMS: atom_id res chain seq x y z
N MET A 1 -12.18 -27.62 52.16
CA MET A 1 -13.16 -27.21 51.12
C MET A 1 -12.83 -25.87 50.43
N LYS A 2 -12.32 -24.83 51.10
CA LYS A 2 -12.02 -23.51 50.47
C LYS A 2 -10.99 -23.54 49.32
N ALA A 3 -9.95 -24.39 49.39
CA ALA A 3 -8.89 -24.45 48.37
C ALA A 3 -9.37 -24.99 47.00
N ASN A 4 -10.35 -25.90 46.99
CA ASN A 4 -10.84 -26.53 45.74
C ASN A 4 -11.68 -25.57 44.89
N ASN A 5 -12.39 -24.63 45.55
CA ASN A 5 -13.19 -23.61 44.87
C ASN A 5 -12.33 -22.53 44.18
N GLY A 6 -11.11 -22.26 44.67
CA GLY A 6 -10.18 -21.32 44.05
C GLY A 6 -9.65 -21.86 42.71
N ILE A 7 -9.18 -23.11 42.73
CA ILE A 7 -8.66 -23.82 41.55
C ILE A 7 -9.73 -23.95 40.46
N LEU A 8 -10.98 -24.24 40.85
CA LEU A 8 -12.09 -24.34 39.91
C LEU A 8 -12.38 -23.01 39.22
N LYS A 9 -12.36 -21.89 39.96
CA LYS A 9 -12.55 -20.54 39.40
C LYS A 9 -11.43 -20.16 38.41
N GLU A 10 -10.18 -20.47 38.75
CA GLU A 10 -9.02 -20.24 37.86
C GLU A 10 -9.14 -21.04 36.57
N ARG A 11 -9.52 -22.33 36.64
CA ARG A 11 -9.74 -23.16 35.44
C ARG A 11 -10.87 -22.64 34.55
N ILE A 12 -11.97 -22.19 35.14
CA ILE A 12 -13.08 -21.58 34.39
C ILE A 12 -12.59 -20.32 33.67
N PHE A 13 -11.84 -19.46 34.36
CA PHE A 13 -11.28 -18.25 33.77
C PHE A 13 -10.34 -18.57 32.60
N ILE A 14 -9.37 -19.48 32.80
CA ILE A 14 -8.43 -19.90 31.74
C ILE A 14 -9.18 -20.46 30.52
N THR A 15 -10.23 -21.24 30.74
CA THR A 15 -11.04 -21.83 29.66
C THR A 15 -11.82 -20.76 28.88
N LEU A 16 -12.49 -19.85 29.57
CA LEU A 16 -13.22 -18.75 28.92
C LEU A 16 -12.27 -17.87 28.12
N PHE A 17 -11.09 -17.61 28.67
CA PHE A 17 -10.07 -16.81 28.02
C PHE A 17 -9.48 -17.49 26.78
N PHE A 18 -9.19 -18.80 26.85
CA PHE A 18 -8.78 -19.58 25.68
C PHE A 18 -9.82 -19.56 24.56
N VAL A 19 -11.11 -19.74 24.90
CA VAL A 19 -12.21 -19.67 23.92
C VAL A 19 -12.29 -18.28 23.28
N PHE A 20 -12.13 -17.21 24.07
CA PHE A 20 -12.13 -15.85 23.56
C PHE A 20 -11.01 -15.61 22.54
N ILE A 21 -9.78 -16.01 22.87
CA ILE A 21 -8.61 -15.88 21.98
C ILE A 21 -8.78 -16.72 20.71
N LEU A 22 -9.23 -17.97 20.85
CA LEU A 22 -9.49 -18.85 19.72
C LEU A 22 -10.55 -18.24 18.79
N SER A 23 -11.58 -17.60 19.36
CA SER A 23 -12.62 -16.91 18.59
C SER A 23 -12.06 -15.73 17.81
N ILE A 24 -11.19 -14.90 18.42
CA ILE A 24 -10.51 -13.80 17.73
C ILE A 24 -9.65 -14.32 16.57
N ILE A 25 -8.89 -15.41 16.78
CA ILE A 25 -8.04 -16.00 15.73
C ILE A 25 -8.89 -16.52 14.58
N ILE A 26 -9.98 -17.25 14.86
CA ILE A 26 -10.89 -17.77 13.84
C ILE A 26 -11.52 -16.62 13.05
N ILE A 27 -12.04 -15.59 13.73
CA ILE A 27 -12.64 -14.42 13.07
C ILE A 27 -11.60 -13.69 12.21
N SER A 28 -10.39 -13.51 12.73
CA SER A 28 -9.28 -12.85 12.01
C SER A 28 -8.87 -13.67 10.78
N PHE A 29 -8.75 -14.99 10.92
CA PHE A 29 -8.44 -15.89 9.82
C PHE A 29 -9.52 -15.87 8.75
N ILE A 30 -10.80 -15.95 9.14
CA ILE A 30 -11.92 -15.85 8.19
C ILE A 30 -11.82 -14.51 7.44
N ARG A 31 -11.67 -13.39 8.17
CA ARG A 31 -11.56 -12.06 7.57
C ARG A 31 -10.41 -11.95 6.57
N ILE A 32 -9.22 -12.46 6.92
CA ILE A 32 -8.04 -12.47 6.05
C ILE A 32 -8.25 -13.38 4.83
N SER A 33 -8.81 -14.57 5.03
CA SER A 33 -9.06 -15.54 3.95
C SER A 33 -10.18 -15.12 2.99
N SER A 34 -11.11 -14.28 3.46
CA SER A 34 -12.26 -13.81 2.68
C SER A 34 -12.07 -12.45 2.04
N SER A 35 -11.01 -11.69 2.40
CA SER A 35 -10.77 -10.38 1.80
C SER A 35 -10.25 -10.51 0.37
N THR A 36 -10.94 -9.90 -0.59
CA THR A 36 -10.38 -9.63 -1.92
C THR A 36 -9.35 -8.52 -1.79
N THR A 37 -8.08 -8.87 -1.92
CA THR A 37 -7.00 -7.91 -2.15
C THR A 37 -6.27 -8.34 -3.41
N ASP A 38 -5.91 -7.38 -4.25
CA ASP A 38 -5.07 -7.59 -5.43
C ASP A 38 -3.58 -7.40 -5.11
N GLU A 39 -3.24 -7.32 -3.80
CA GLU A 39 -1.91 -7.22 -3.21
C GLU A 39 -1.10 -6.00 -3.69
N ASN A 40 -1.76 -5.05 -4.35
CA ASN A 40 -1.13 -3.84 -4.82
C ASN A 40 -0.93 -2.86 -3.66
N GLN A 41 0.20 -2.16 -3.68
CA GLN A 41 0.30 -0.89 -2.97
C GLN A 41 0.19 0.21 -4.01
N TRP A 42 -0.90 0.95 -3.95
CA TRP A 42 -1.10 2.17 -4.70
C TRP A 42 -1.09 3.39 -3.80
N MET A 43 -0.91 4.54 -4.44
CA MET A 43 -1.04 5.84 -3.80
C MET A 43 -1.92 6.75 -4.66
N ASP A 44 -2.51 7.74 -3.99
CA ASP A 44 -3.20 8.83 -4.67
C ASP A 44 -2.25 9.54 -5.62
N LEU A 45 -2.79 9.98 -6.76
CA LEU A 45 -2.05 10.76 -7.73
C LEU A 45 -1.65 12.11 -7.09
N PRO A 46 -0.35 12.42 -6.91
CA PRO A 46 0.08 13.63 -6.20
C PRO A 46 -0.09 14.92 -7.02
N SER A 47 -0.33 14.80 -8.33
CA SER A 47 -0.58 15.91 -9.23
C SER A 47 -1.30 15.43 -10.50
N ALA A 48 -2.24 16.22 -10.99
CA ALA A 48 -3.01 15.92 -12.20
C ALA A 48 -2.22 16.13 -13.51
N TYR A 49 -1.06 16.80 -13.48
CA TYR A 49 -0.35 17.21 -14.69
C TYR A 49 0.62 16.12 -15.15
N TYR A 50 0.18 15.32 -16.13
CA TYR A 50 0.95 14.24 -16.73
C TYR A 50 1.61 14.68 -18.02
N LEU A 51 2.94 14.59 -18.07
CA LEU A 51 3.72 14.95 -19.24
C LEU A 51 3.62 13.86 -20.31
N THR A 52 3.28 14.23 -21.54
CA THR A 52 3.09 13.29 -22.67
C THR A 52 4.25 13.25 -23.65
N GLN A 53 5.11 14.26 -23.62
CA GLN A 53 6.23 14.43 -24.55
C GLN A 53 7.49 14.88 -23.81
N ASP A 54 8.65 14.56 -24.36
CA ASP A 54 9.93 15.01 -23.80
C ASP A 54 10.03 16.55 -23.88
N VAL A 55 10.65 17.14 -22.86
CA VAL A 55 10.86 18.59 -22.77
C VAL A 55 12.34 18.85 -22.52
N ASN A 56 12.96 19.69 -23.35
CA ASN A 56 14.34 20.11 -23.15
C ASN A 56 14.49 20.83 -21.80
N ALA A 57 15.45 20.39 -21.00
CA ALA A 57 15.63 20.90 -19.66
C ALA A 57 17.02 20.58 -19.10
N GLU A 58 17.49 21.39 -18.15
CA GLU A 58 18.75 21.15 -17.45
C GLU A 58 18.47 20.72 -16.01
N SER A 59 19.08 19.62 -15.55
CA SER A 59 18.92 19.16 -14.17
C SER A 59 19.53 20.18 -13.19
N VAL A 60 18.80 20.51 -12.13
CA VAL A 60 19.20 21.52 -11.14
C VAL A 60 20.19 20.96 -10.11
N ASN A 61 20.10 19.65 -9.80
CA ASN A 61 20.59 19.14 -8.52
C ASN A 61 21.76 18.14 -8.57
N ASN A 62 22.38 17.86 -9.72
CA ASN A 62 23.50 16.92 -9.75
C ASN A 62 24.69 17.43 -10.56
N ASN A 63 25.86 17.45 -9.93
CA ASN A 63 27.18 17.58 -10.57
C ASN A 63 27.53 16.39 -11.49
N ASP A 64 26.55 15.53 -11.77
CA ASP A 64 26.69 14.33 -12.57
C ASP A 64 26.30 14.67 -14.01
N THR A 65 27.31 14.84 -14.87
CA THR A 65 27.19 15.16 -16.30
C THR A 65 26.45 14.09 -17.13
N SER A 66 26.04 13.01 -16.46
CA SER A 66 25.37 11.82 -16.99
C SER A 66 23.84 11.96 -17.07
N GLU A 67 23.24 12.97 -16.44
CA GLU A 67 21.78 13.13 -16.44
C GLU A 67 21.24 13.71 -17.76
N PRO A 68 20.05 13.26 -18.20
CA PRO A 68 19.47 13.70 -19.45
C PRO A 68 19.22 15.21 -19.44
N LYS A 69 19.61 15.88 -20.53
CA LYS A 69 19.26 17.29 -20.82
C LYS A 69 17.79 17.49 -21.24
N PHE A 70 16.93 16.62 -20.77
CA PHE A 70 15.50 16.66 -21.02
C PHE A 70 14.76 16.00 -19.87
N ILE A 71 13.54 16.47 -19.63
CA ILE A 71 12.56 15.78 -18.80
C ILE A 71 11.96 14.67 -19.66
N PRO A 72 12.13 13.39 -19.27
CA PRO A 72 11.49 12.30 -19.99
C PRO A 72 9.97 12.39 -19.88
N ALA A 73 9.29 12.10 -20.98
CA ALA A 73 7.84 11.97 -21.05
C ALA A 73 7.33 10.94 -20.04
N PHE A 74 6.01 10.96 -19.83
CA PHE A 74 5.28 10.02 -18.99
C PHE A 74 5.55 10.16 -17.50
N ASN A 75 5.92 11.36 -17.05
CA ASN A 75 6.14 11.69 -15.64
C ASN A 75 5.19 12.82 -15.19
N LEU A 76 5.10 13.02 -13.87
CA LEU A 76 4.17 14.02 -13.32
C LEU A 76 4.89 15.33 -12.99
N ILE A 77 4.27 16.43 -13.38
CA ILE A 77 4.69 17.77 -12.96
C ILE A 77 4.02 18.05 -11.62
N ILE A 78 4.81 18.14 -10.55
CA ILE A 78 4.29 18.44 -9.21
C ILE A 78 4.28 19.94 -8.97
N ARG A 79 5.36 20.64 -9.31
CA ARG A 79 5.48 22.09 -9.07
C ARG A 79 6.11 22.81 -10.25
N VAL A 80 5.75 24.08 -10.39
CA VAL A 80 6.39 25.04 -11.31
C VAL A 80 6.78 26.26 -10.48
N ASN A 81 8.07 26.62 -10.47
CA ASN A 81 8.65 27.67 -9.65
C ASN A 81 8.24 27.56 -8.16
N GLU A 82 8.37 26.35 -7.60
CA GLU A 82 7.98 26.01 -6.22
C GLU A 82 6.48 26.07 -5.90
N VAL A 83 5.63 26.46 -6.86
CA VAL A 83 4.17 26.54 -6.70
C VAL A 83 3.52 25.25 -7.20
N LEU A 84 2.59 24.69 -6.41
CA LEU A 84 1.70 23.60 -6.81
C LEU A 84 0.50 24.19 -7.59
N PRO A 85 0.31 23.84 -8.87
CA PRO A 85 -0.78 24.41 -9.65
C PRO A 85 -2.12 23.75 -9.31
N ASP A 86 -3.14 24.52 -8.95
CA ASP A 86 -4.44 23.95 -8.56
C ASP A 86 -5.31 23.53 -9.75
N ASN A 87 -5.26 24.30 -10.83
CA ASN A 87 -6.02 24.07 -12.06
C ASN A 87 -5.24 24.56 -13.28
N LEU A 88 -5.70 24.20 -14.48
CA LEU A 88 -5.01 24.54 -15.72
C LEU A 88 -4.79 26.06 -15.89
N SER A 89 -5.78 26.88 -15.55
CA SER A 89 -5.66 28.34 -15.64
C SER A 89 -4.62 28.91 -14.66
N HIS A 90 -4.51 28.33 -13.47
CA HIS A 90 -3.49 28.69 -12.48
C HIS A 90 -2.11 28.22 -12.98
N PHE A 91 -2.00 27.02 -13.53
CA PHE A 91 -0.78 26.53 -14.17
C PHE A 91 -0.30 27.49 -15.27
N GLU A 92 -1.22 27.92 -16.15
CA GLU A 92 -0.93 28.90 -17.19
C GLU A 92 -0.47 30.24 -16.64
N SER A 93 -1.11 30.73 -15.57
CA SER A 93 -0.76 32.02 -14.98
C SER A 93 0.61 31.98 -14.30
N ILE A 94 0.98 30.86 -13.66
CA ILE A 94 2.32 30.65 -13.09
C ILE A 94 3.38 30.76 -14.19
N ILE A 95 3.14 30.15 -15.36
CA ILE A 95 4.06 30.26 -16.50
C ILE A 95 4.08 31.69 -17.04
N LYS A 96 2.92 32.32 -17.26
CA LYS A 96 2.83 33.65 -17.87
C LYS A 96 3.48 34.73 -17.00
N ASN A 97 3.23 34.70 -15.69
CA ASN A 97 3.69 35.69 -14.71
C ASN A 97 5.16 35.51 -14.28
N SER A 98 5.85 34.47 -14.74
CA SER A 98 7.27 34.30 -14.46
C SER A 98 8.10 35.40 -15.13
N ASN A 99 8.87 36.15 -14.35
CA ASN A 99 9.75 37.22 -14.85
C ASN A 99 10.99 36.68 -15.57
N GLY A 100 11.38 35.43 -15.30
CA GLY A 100 12.55 34.78 -15.92
C GLY A 100 12.21 34.01 -17.21
N GLU A 101 13.23 33.82 -18.06
CA GLU A 101 13.15 32.92 -19.23
C GLU A 101 13.19 31.44 -18.85
N LEU A 102 13.69 31.12 -17.65
CA LEU A 102 13.78 29.76 -17.11
C LEU A 102 12.67 29.53 -16.08
N LEU A 103 12.10 28.33 -16.14
CA LEU A 103 11.10 27.81 -15.22
C LEU A 103 11.67 26.61 -14.48
N GLU A 104 11.57 26.59 -13.16
CA GLU A 104 11.96 25.42 -12.35
C GLU A 104 10.77 24.46 -12.25
N PHE A 105 10.88 23.28 -12.84
CA PHE A 105 9.91 22.21 -12.74
C PHE A 105 10.36 21.18 -11.69
N THR A 106 9.49 20.84 -10.76
CA THR A 106 9.64 19.66 -9.91
C THR A 106 8.86 18.51 -10.51
N ILE A 107 9.57 17.48 -10.97
CA ILE A 107 9.02 16.31 -11.63
C ILE A 107 9.08 15.11 -10.69
N LEU A 108 8.01 14.30 -10.67
CA LEU A 108 8.01 12.98 -10.04
C LEU A 108 8.21 11.90 -11.11
N ASP A 109 9.34 11.18 -11.02
CA ASP A 109 9.56 9.95 -11.79
C ASP A 109 8.61 8.87 -11.27
N ILE A 110 7.62 8.50 -12.08
CA ILE A 110 6.56 7.54 -11.68
C ILE A 110 7.07 6.11 -11.55
N LYS A 111 8.22 5.77 -12.17
CA LYS A 111 8.81 4.42 -12.12
C LYS A 111 9.72 4.28 -10.91
N LYS A 112 10.45 5.35 -10.56
CA LYS A 112 11.39 5.36 -9.43
C LYS A 112 10.82 5.96 -8.15
N PHE A 113 9.68 6.65 -8.22
CA PHE A 113 9.10 7.44 -7.14
C PHE A 113 10.09 8.42 -6.52
N LYS A 114 10.86 9.11 -7.37
CA LYS A 114 11.85 10.12 -6.96
C LYS A 114 11.49 11.48 -7.55
N LEU A 115 11.65 12.51 -6.74
CA LEU A 115 11.50 13.90 -7.18
C LEU A 115 12.82 14.38 -7.78
N ALA A 116 12.74 15.04 -8.93
CA ALA A 116 13.85 15.69 -9.60
C ALA A 116 13.45 17.13 -10.00
N LYS A 117 14.44 18.03 -9.99
CA LYS A 117 14.25 19.44 -10.34
C LYS A 117 14.93 19.73 -11.67
N TYR A 118 14.23 20.44 -12.55
CA TYR A 118 14.70 20.76 -13.89
C TYR A 118 14.44 22.23 -14.23
N ASN A 119 15.42 22.89 -14.83
CA ASN A 119 15.29 24.20 -15.43
C ASN A 119 14.87 24.05 -16.89
N VAL A 120 13.71 24.58 -17.24
CA VAL A 120 13.12 24.51 -18.58
C VAL A 120 13.05 25.92 -19.15
N ASN A 121 13.47 26.11 -20.40
CA ASN A 121 13.23 27.39 -21.08
C ASN A 121 11.73 27.53 -21.38
N LYS A 122 11.15 28.69 -21.05
CA LYS A 122 9.73 29.00 -21.30
C LYS A 122 9.32 28.83 -22.77
N LYS A 123 10.25 28.98 -23.72
CA LYS A 123 10.01 28.78 -25.16
C LYS A 123 9.89 27.30 -25.56
N ASP A 124 10.51 26.40 -24.79
CA ASP A 124 10.54 24.96 -25.09
C ASP A 124 9.35 24.20 -24.48
N PHE A 125 8.59 24.87 -23.60
CA PHE A 125 7.44 24.30 -22.91
C PHE A 125 6.12 24.85 -23.45
N ASP A 126 5.20 23.94 -23.77
CA ASP A 126 3.83 24.24 -24.17
C ASP A 126 2.86 23.32 -23.41
N LEU A 127 1.69 23.85 -23.04
CA LEU A 127 0.66 23.10 -22.31
C LEU A 127 0.08 21.96 -23.13
N SER A 128 0.19 21.99 -24.46
CA SER A 128 -0.18 20.86 -25.32
C SER A 128 0.57 19.57 -24.99
N LYS A 129 1.75 19.66 -24.35
CA LYS A 129 2.54 18.51 -23.88
C LYS A 129 2.01 17.92 -22.58
N VAL A 130 1.07 18.57 -21.90
CA VAL A 130 0.52 18.16 -20.61
C VAL A 130 -0.90 17.61 -20.78
N ARG A 131 -1.12 16.43 -20.21
CA ARG A 131 -2.43 15.79 -20.09
C ARG A 131 -2.91 15.92 -18.64
N LEU A 132 -4.15 16.36 -18.46
CA LEU A 132 -4.79 16.38 -17.15
C LEU A 132 -5.36 15.01 -16.79
N ILE A 133 -5.09 14.57 -15.56
CA ILE A 133 -5.60 13.34 -14.96
C ILE A 133 -6.15 13.70 -13.58
N ASP A 134 -7.46 13.95 -13.47
CA ASP A 134 -8.05 14.50 -12.24
C ASP A 134 -8.15 13.48 -11.10
N SER A 135 -8.55 12.24 -11.40
CA SER A 135 -8.87 11.24 -10.38
C SER A 135 -8.33 9.88 -10.80
N ALA A 136 -7.17 9.55 -10.25
CA ALA A 136 -6.46 8.34 -10.56
C ALA A 136 -5.58 7.92 -9.37
N VAL A 137 -5.12 6.67 -9.42
CA VAL A 137 -4.15 6.12 -8.47
C VAL A 137 -2.96 5.57 -9.23
N ILE A 138 -1.78 5.59 -8.62
CA ILE A 138 -0.56 5.03 -9.22
C ILE A 138 -0.18 3.76 -8.48
N ILE A 139 0.15 2.72 -9.24
CA ILE A 139 0.71 1.49 -8.69
C ILE A 139 2.16 1.73 -8.26
N ARG A 140 2.42 1.64 -6.96
CA ARG A 140 3.75 1.79 -6.35
C ARG A 140 4.48 0.46 -6.19
N PHE A 141 3.73 -0.59 -5.88
CA PHE A 141 4.27 -1.93 -5.72
C PHE A 141 3.25 -2.97 -6.18
N ILE A 142 3.77 -4.01 -6.83
CA ILE A 142 3.01 -5.19 -7.23
C ILE A 142 3.67 -6.39 -6.58
N HIS A 143 2.87 -7.20 -5.90
CA HIS A 143 3.34 -8.47 -5.37
C HIS A 143 3.59 -9.46 -6.51
N LYS A 144 4.80 -10.03 -6.52
CA LYS A 144 5.21 -11.00 -7.55
C LYS A 144 4.29 -12.20 -7.53
N ASP A 145 3.91 -12.68 -8.71
CA ASP A 145 2.97 -13.78 -8.92
C ASP A 145 1.56 -13.50 -8.36
N GLY A 146 1.26 -12.26 -7.95
CA GLY A 146 -0.05 -11.80 -7.49
C GLY A 146 -1.07 -11.64 -8.63
N ALA A 147 -2.32 -11.30 -8.31
CA ALA A 147 -3.38 -11.14 -9.31
C ALA A 147 -3.02 -10.10 -10.39
N SER A 148 -2.47 -8.97 -9.95
CA SER A 148 -2.07 -7.85 -10.78
C SER A 148 -0.85 -8.15 -11.65
N ASP A 149 0.15 -8.84 -11.10
CA ASP A 149 1.35 -9.26 -11.84
C ASP A 149 0.97 -10.25 -12.96
N ARG A 150 0.13 -11.25 -12.63
CA ARG A 150 -0.39 -12.21 -13.62
C ARG A 150 -1.24 -11.56 -14.70
N ALA A 151 -1.91 -10.46 -14.37
CA ALA A 151 -2.67 -9.65 -15.32
C ALA A 151 -1.77 -8.72 -16.18
N GLY A 152 -0.48 -8.60 -15.85
CA GLY A 152 0.48 -7.77 -16.58
C GLY A 152 0.45 -6.29 -16.20
N LEU A 153 -0.10 -5.94 -15.02
CA LEU A 153 0.08 -4.62 -14.44
C LEU A 153 1.55 -4.39 -14.07
N LYS A 154 1.97 -3.13 -14.07
CA LYS A 154 3.35 -2.73 -13.79
C LYS A 154 3.39 -1.55 -12.82
N VAL A 155 4.50 -1.46 -12.09
CA VAL A 155 4.81 -0.28 -11.27
C VAL A 155 4.87 0.96 -12.17
N GLY A 156 4.22 2.03 -11.74
CA GLY A 156 4.06 3.28 -12.50
C GLY A 156 2.82 3.33 -13.39
N ASP A 157 2.03 2.26 -13.51
CA ASP A 157 0.72 2.35 -14.18
C ASP A 157 -0.21 3.28 -13.40
N ILE A 158 -0.92 4.13 -14.14
CA ILE A 158 -1.90 5.07 -13.60
C ILE A 158 -3.29 4.51 -13.85
N ILE A 159 -4.01 4.07 -12.82
CA ILE A 159 -5.35 3.52 -12.94
C ILE A 159 -6.37 4.66 -12.87
N THR A 160 -7.25 4.75 -13.85
CA THR A 160 -8.27 5.81 -13.96
C THR A 160 -9.68 5.33 -13.66
N SER A 161 -9.95 4.03 -13.83
CA SER A 161 -11.22 3.41 -13.43
C SER A 161 -11.10 1.88 -13.31
N ILE A 162 -12.01 1.29 -12.52
CA ILE A 162 -12.12 -0.16 -12.30
C ILE A 162 -13.58 -0.56 -12.52
N ASN A 163 -13.84 -1.57 -13.36
CA ASN A 163 -15.17 -1.96 -13.84
C ASN A 163 -15.97 -0.77 -14.39
N ASN A 164 -15.32 0.12 -15.14
CA ASN A 164 -15.90 1.38 -15.61
C ASN A 164 -16.42 2.32 -14.51
N ARG A 165 -16.09 2.06 -13.23
CA ARG A 165 -16.37 2.95 -12.10
C ARG A 165 -15.16 3.83 -11.85
N LYS A 166 -15.36 5.15 -11.88
CA LYS A 166 -14.35 6.13 -11.45
C LYS A 166 -14.30 6.21 -9.92
N PHE A 167 -13.15 6.60 -9.41
CA PHE A 167 -12.88 6.81 -7.99
C PHE A 167 -12.08 8.10 -7.82
N SER A 168 -12.19 8.73 -6.65
CA SER A 168 -11.51 10.01 -6.38
C SER A 168 -10.15 9.82 -5.73
N ASN A 169 -9.99 8.74 -4.96
CA ASN A 169 -8.78 8.44 -4.20
C ASN A 169 -8.58 6.91 -4.12
N SER A 170 -7.44 6.51 -3.57
CA SER A 170 -7.04 5.12 -3.32
C SER A 170 -8.00 4.37 -2.42
N MET A 171 -8.60 5.03 -1.42
CA MET A 171 -9.58 4.38 -0.53
C MET A 171 -10.87 4.00 -1.28
N ASP A 172 -11.32 4.85 -2.20
CA ASP A 172 -12.48 4.60 -3.06
C ASP A 172 -12.17 3.50 -4.08
N ALA A 173 -10.97 3.51 -4.68
CA ALA A 173 -10.51 2.45 -5.58
C ALA A 173 -10.48 1.08 -4.87
N ASP A 174 -9.87 1.06 -3.68
CA ASP A 174 -9.85 -0.09 -2.78
C ASP A 174 -11.25 -0.64 -2.47
N LYS A 175 -12.21 0.27 -2.21
CA LYS A 175 -13.59 -0.11 -1.92
C LYS A 175 -14.23 -0.79 -3.14
N ILE A 176 -14.01 -0.26 -4.34
CA ILE A 176 -14.50 -0.84 -5.60
C ILE A 176 -14.00 -2.29 -5.80
N ILE A 177 -12.77 -2.59 -5.38
CA ILE A 177 -12.16 -3.92 -5.48
C ILE A 177 -12.68 -4.86 -4.40
N ARG A 178 -12.83 -4.36 -3.17
CA ARG A 178 -13.43 -5.11 -2.06
C ARG A 178 -14.88 -5.48 -2.33
N ASP A 179 -15.61 -4.62 -3.02
CA ASP A 179 -16.96 -4.90 -3.53
C ASP A 179 -16.94 -5.91 -4.70
N GLY A 180 -15.77 -6.16 -5.29
CA GLY A 180 -15.58 -7.18 -6.32
C GLY A 180 -15.73 -8.58 -5.75
N GLU A 181 -16.47 -9.44 -6.44
CA GLU A 181 -16.65 -10.83 -6.02
C GLU A 181 -15.40 -11.67 -6.30
N ILE A 182 -15.01 -12.50 -5.32
CA ILE A 182 -13.95 -13.50 -5.47
C ILE A 182 -14.27 -14.41 -6.66
N GLY A 183 -13.26 -14.68 -7.50
CA GLY A 183 -13.39 -15.55 -8.67
C GLY A 183 -13.98 -14.86 -9.89
N LYS A 184 -14.20 -13.54 -9.85
CA LYS A 184 -14.53 -12.72 -11.02
C LYS A 184 -13.33 -11.95 -11.54
N THR A 185 -13.48 -11.48 -12.77
CA THR A 185 -12.54 -10.58 -13.42
C THR A 185 -12.96 -9.14 -13.18
N LEU A 186 -12.00 -8.28 -12.87
CA LEU A 186 -12.15 -6.84 -12.81
C LEU A 186 -11.50 -6.21 -14.05
N ASP A 187 -12.18 -5.28 -14.69
CA ASP A 187 -11.68 -4.55 -15.86
C ASP A 187 -11.04 -3.23 -15.40
N TYR A 188 -9.73 -3.10 -15.52
CA TYR A 188 -8.96 -1.91 -15.13
C TYR A 188 -8.67 -1.07 -16.37
N ASN A 189 -9.04 0.20 -16.35
CA ASN A 189 -8.57 1.16 -17.34
C ASN A 189 -7.35 1.89 -16.78
N ILE A 190 -6.22 1.77 -17.47
CA ILE A 190 -4.96 2.36 -17.05
C ILE A 190 -4.39 3.28 -18.13
N ILE A 191 -3.49 4.17 -17.72
CA ILE A 191 -2.61 4.93 -18.59
C ILE A 191 -1.18 4.42 -18.38
N ARG A 192 -0.56 3.95 -19.47
CA ARG A 192 0.84 3.50 -19.50
C ARG A 192 1.52 4.10 -20.72
N ASP A 193 2.64 4.78 -20.48
CA ASP A 193 3.44 5.46 -21.51
C ASP A 193 2.53 6.31 -22.45
N GLY A 194 1.62 7.09 -21.85
CA GLY A 194 0.69 7.99 -22.54
C GLY A 194 -0.54 7.33 -23.20
N LYS A 195 -0.62 6.01 -23.25
CA LYS A 195 -1.72 5.28 -23.90
C LYS A 195 -2.70 4.73 -22.88
N GLU A 196 -3.98 4.75 -23.23
CA GLU A 196 -5.01 4.06 -22.46
C GLU A 196 -5.01 2.57 -22.81
N ILE A 197 -4.99 1.72 -21.79
CA ILE A 197 -4.98 0.27 -21.91
C ILE A 197 -6.02 -0.29 -20.96
N GLU A 198 -6.86 -1.20 -21.45
CA GLU A 198 -7.75 -2.00 -20.63
C GLU A 198 -7.04 -3.30 -20.24
N ILE A 199 -6.97 -3.59 -18.93
CA ILE A 199 -6.35 -4.79 -18.38
C ILE A 199 -7.38 -5.53 -17.54
N LYS A 200 -7.51 -6.83 -17.79
CA LYS A 200 -8.44 -7.70 -17.08
C LYS A 200 -7.72 -8.43 -15.96
N VAL A 201 -8.07 -8.11 -14.72
CA VAL A 201 -7.45 -8.67 -13.50
C VAL A 201 -8.38 -9.73 -12.92
N PHE A 202 -7.94 -10.99 -12.93
CA PHE A 202 -8.70 -12.07 -12.31
C PHE A 202 -8.42 -12.13 -10.81
N LEU A 203 -9.46 -11.87 -10.00
CA LEU A 203 -9.39 -12.00 -8.54
C LEU A 203 -9.48 -13.48 -8.18
N ALA A 204 -8.32 -14.17 -8.19
CA ALA A 204 -8.26 -15.55 -7.75
C ALA A 204 -8.72 -15.67 -6.29
N LYS A 205 -9.44 -16.75 -5.98
CA LYS A 205 -9.73 -17.12 -4.59
C LYS A 205 -8.39 -17.30 -3.88
N TYR A 206 -8.15 -16.48 -2.86
CA TYR A 206 -6.93 -16.50 -2.09
C TYR A 206 -6.59 -17.93 -1.68
N GLY A 207 -5.44 -18.43 -2.14
CA GLY A 207 -4.74 -19.48 -1.43
C GLY A 207 -4.03 -18.79 -0.28
N VAL A 208 -4.37 -19.13 0.96
CA VAL A 208 -3.59 -18.66 2.13
C VAL A 208 -2.14 -19.03 1.87
N ASN A 209 -1.22 -18.06 1.87
CA ASN A 209 0.21 -18.34 1.69
C ASN A 209 0.62 -19.41 2.71
N PHE A 210 1.34 -20.43 2.25
CA PHE A 210 1.77 -21.54 3.10
C PHE A 210 2.54 -21.04 4.34
N GLU A 211 3.30 -19.95 4.22
CA GLU A 211 4.00 -19.32 5.34
C GLU A 211 3.02 -18.79 6.40
N TYR A 212 1.95 -18.09 5.99
CA TYR A 212 0.91 -17.63 6.93
C TYR A 212 0.21 -18.80 7.59
N LEU A 213 -0.06 -19.88 6.84
CA LEU A 213 -0.64 -21.09 7.39
C LEU A 213 0.29 -21.71 8.45
N LEU A 214 1.60 -21.76 8.19
CA LEU A 214 2.59 -22.25 9.16
C LEU A 214 2.64 -21.37 10.42
N ILE A 215 2.63 -20.05 10.28
CA ILE A 215 2.61 -19.12 11.44
C ILE A 215 1.34 -19.33 12.28
N ILE A 216 0.18 -19.49 11.65
CA ILE A 216 -1.08 -19.76 12.36
C ILE A 216 -1.05 -21.12 13.05
N ILE A 217 -0.60 -22.17 12.37
CA ILE A 217 -0.52 -23.53 12.93
C ILE A 217 0.44 -23.56 14.12
N THR A 218 1.62 -22.94 13.98
CA THR A 218 2.60 -22.85 15.06
C THR A 218 2.06 -22.04 16.25
N GLY A 219 1.47 -20.87 16.01
CA GLY A 219 0.80 -20.08 17.04
C GLY A 219 -0.31 -20.86 17.76
N LEU A 220 -1.18 -21.55 17.03
CA LEU A 220 -2.21 -22.42 17.61
C LEU A 220 -1.62 -23.54 18.45
N ALA A 221 -0.51 -24.16 18.02
CA ALA A 221 0.17 -25.19 18.79
C ALA A 221 0.69 -24.65 20.13
N TYR A 222 1.31 -23.46 20.14
CA TYR A 222 1.74 -22.80 21.37
C TYR A 222 0.57 -22.45 22.30
N ILE A 223 -0.54 -21.96 21.74
CA ILE A 223 -1.75 -21.62 22.51
C ILE A 223 -2.37 -22.87 23.15
N VAL A 224 -2.47 -23.99 22.40
CA VAL A 224 -2.98 -25.27 22.92
C VAL A 224 -2.04 -25.82 24.01
N LEU A 225 -0.73 -25.75 23.80
CA LEU A 225 0.26 -26.21 24.77
C LEU A 225 0.25 -25.35 26.04
N GLY A 226 0.18 -24.03 25.91
CA GLY A 226 0.05 -23.08 27.02
C GLY A 226 -1.24 -23.28 27.80
N PHE A 227 -2.36 -23.50 27.11
CA PHE A 227 -3.63 -23.86 27.73
C PHE A 227 -3.52 -25.17 28.51
N PHE A 228 -2.93 -26.21 27.92
CA PHE A 228 -2.75 -27.50 28.58
C PHE A 228 -1.92 -27.39 29.87
N ILE A 229 -0.81 -26.65 29.84
CA ILE A 229 0.03 -26.45 31.03
C ILE A 229 -0.73 -25.65 32.09
N SER A 230 -1.38 -24.55 31.70
CA SER A 230 -2.12 -23.67 32.62
C SER A 230 -3.33 -24.35 33.25
N PHE A 231 -4.05 -25.16 32.47
CA PHE A 231 -5.23 -25.89 32.93
C PHE A 231 -4.84 -27.00 33.93
N ASN A 232 -3.74 -27.71 33.66
CA ASN A 232 -3.26 -28.79 34.53
C ASN A 232 -2.54 -28.28 35.78
N LYS A 233 -1.83 -27.14 35.70
CA LYS A 233 -1.06 -26.55 36.80
C LYS A 233 -1.39 -25.06 37.03
N PRO A 234 -2.63 -24.72 37.44
CA PRO A 234 -3.09 -23.33 37.55
C PRO A 234 -2.36 -22.52 38.63
N GLN A 235 -1.74 -23.18 39.62
CA GLN A 235 -1.06 -22.52 40.74
C GLN A 235 0.32 -21.97 40.38
N ILE A 236 0.89 -22.37 39.23
CA ILE A 236 2.18 -21.89 38.77
C ILE A 236 1.95 -20.62 37.95
N LYS A 237 2.14 -19.45 38.56
CA LYS A 237 1.98 -18.15 37.89
C LYS A 237 2.81 -18.07 36.60
N ALA A 238 4.01 -18.64 36.58
CA ALA A 238 4.88 -18.71 35.40
C ALA A 238 4.27 -19.47 34.20
N ALA A 239 3.39 -20.44 34.44
CA ALA A 239 2.69 -21.16 33.37
C ALA A 239 1.64 -20.28 32.68
N ILE A 240 1.01 -19.37 33.42
CA ILE A 240 0.03 -18.42 32.92
C ILE A 240 0.70 -17.35 32.05
N PHE A 241 1.91 -16.91 32.42
CA PHE A 241 2.68 -15.92 31.64
C PHE A 241 3.30 -16.46 30.36
N TYR A 242 3.41 -17.77 30.20
CA TYR A 242 3.99 -18.39 28.99
C TYR A 242 3.18 -18.08 27.71
N TRP A 243 1.90 -17.75 27.86
CA TRP A 243 1.02 -17.35 26.75
C TRP A 243 1.32 -15.93 26.22
N PHE A 244 1.86 -15.03 27.06
CA PHE A 244 2.22 -13.66 26.66
C PHE A 244 3.51 -13.59 25.82
N ILE A 245 4.30 -14.67 25.76
CA ILE A 245 5.60 -14.67 25.07
C ILE A 245 5.44 -14.57 23.54
N PHE A 246 4.26 -14.87 22.99
CA PHE A 246 4.03 -14.93 21.54
C PHE A 246 3.23 -13.76 20.96
N ASP A 247 2.84 -12.78 21.78
CA ASP A 247 1.99 -11.65 21.32
C ASP A 247 2.81 -10.50 20.69
N ASP A 248 4.12 -10.47 20.88
CA ASP A 248 4.98 -9.44 20.28
C ASP A 248 5.89 -10.05 19.22
N GLY A 249 5.46 -9.96 17.97
CA GLY A 249 6.25 -10.30 16.80
C GLY A 249 7.55 -9.50 16.75
N GLY A 250 8.63 -10.10 17.25
CA GLY A 250 10.02 -9.70 17.00
C GLY A 250 10.44 -8.36 17.61
N ILE A 251 11.56 -8.39 18.35
CA ILE A 251 12.32 -7.23 18.82
C ILE A 251 11.65 -6.49 19.99
N PHE A 252 11.76 -6.98 21.23
CA PHE A 252 12.12 -6.12 22.37
C PHE A 252 12.71 -6.95 23.52
N ASN A 253 13.70 -6.32 24.16
CA ASN A 253 14.66 -6.87 25.10
C ASN A 253 13.98 -7.29 26.43
N CYS A 254 14.09 -8.57 26.80
CA CYS A 254 13.51 -9.16 28.03
C CYS A 254 14.23 -8.74 29.32
N GLN A 255 14.41 -7.43 29.57
CA GLN A 255 15.11 -6.93 30.76
C GLN A 255 14.19 -6.34 31.83
N TRP A 256 12.89 -6.22 31.58
CA TRP A 256 11.93 -5.60 32.51
C TRP A 256 11.03 -6.57 33.30
N LEU A 257 11.12 -7.89 33.08
CA LEU A 257 10.26 -8.88 33.75
C LEU A 257 10.91 -9.61 34.95
N ILE A 258 12.00 -9.08 35.49
CA ILE A 258 12.67 -9.65 36.70
C ILE A 258 12.17 -8.99 38.00
N TYR A 259 11.34 -7.95 37.92
CA TYR A 259 10.80 -7.28 39.12
C TYR A 259 9.27 -7.28 39.11
N PHE A 260 8.61 -8.43 39.31
CA PHE A 260 7.29 -8.55 39.98
C PHE A 260 6.93 -10.01 40.27
#